data_AF-A0A528AWZ4-F1
#
_entry.id   AF-A0A528AWZ4-F1
#
_cell.length_a   1.000
_cell.length_b   1.000
_cell.length_c   1.000
_cell.angle_alpha   90.00
_cell.angle_beta   90.00
_cell.angle_gamma   90.00
#
_symmetry.space_group_name_H-M   'P 1'
#
loop_
_entity.id
_entity.type
_entity.pdbx_description
1 polymer ?
#
loop_
_entity_poly.entity_id
_entity_poly.type
_entity_poly.pdbx_seq_one_letter_code
_entity_poly.pdbx_strand_id
1 'polypeptide(L)'
;MNHGTLRGANSAPSQRSLANTRAPDEGDGVDTSPDVSDSIAKTTCYMCACRCGIDVHIKDGKVRYINGNKDHPVNRGVLCGKGSAGIMQHYSPARLKKPLLRTGPRGSGEFREIEWEEALSIATERLSKIRRTDPKKLAFFTGRDQSQSLTGWWASQFGTPNFAAHGGFCSVNMAAGGLYTIGGSFWEFGEPDWDNTKYFMLFGVAEDHDSNPIKIGLGKLKARGAKVVSINPCRTGYNAIADDWIGIRPGTDGLFVLALIHELLKAGRVDLDYLLRYTNAHVLVIQEPNAADDGLFARDGNGNPLAWDRVAKMPVSATDNGAKPALTGNFQVDGRRCVPVFQLVADRYLQESYSPDAVAERCGVAADTIRRIAAELAHVAFEQAIELPVAWTDWAGRRHETIKGRPSRSTL
;
A
#
# COMPACT_ATOMS: atom_id res chain seq x y z
N MET A 1 -3.63 41.26 2.83
CA MET A 1 -4.04 39.88 2.52
C MET A 1 -3.14 39.39 1.41
N ASN A 2 -2.44 38.28 1.63
CA ASN A 2 -1.42 37.79 0.72
C ASN A 2 -2.13 37.13 -0.48
N HIS A 3 -2.29 37.87 -1.59
CA HIS A 3 -2.76 37.29 -2.84
C HIS A 3 -1.67 36.36 -3.37
N GLY A 4 -1.73 35.09 -2.95
CA GLY A 4 -0.89 34.04 -3.50
C GLY A 4 -1.04 34.03 -5.01
N THR A 5 0.09 34.00 -5.72
CA THR A 5 0.18 33.92 -7.18
C THR A 5 -0.86 32.93 -7.73
N LEU A 6 -1.88 33.44 -8.40
CA LEU A 6 -2.92 32.63 -9.03
C LEU A 6 -2.28 31.80 -10.15
N ARG A 7 -2.19 30.49 -9.96
CA ARG A 7 -1.74 29.58 -11.03
C ARG A 7 -2.97 29.03 -11.74
N GLY A 8 -3.04 29.15 -13.07
CA GLY A 8 -4.20 28.74 -13.88
C GLY A 8 -4.71 27.32 -13.60
N ALA A 9 -6.02 27.11 -13.81
CA ALA A 9 -6.75 25.91 -13.37
C ALA A 9 -6.17 24.57 -13.87
N ASN A 10 -5.37 24.58 -14.95
CA ASN A 10 -4.77 23.40 -15.60
C ASN A 10 -3.22 23.47 -15.76
N SER A 11 -2.52 24.31 -15.00
CA SER A 11 -1.07 24.48 -15.19
C SER A 11 -0.24 23.33 -14.61
N ALA A 12 0.51 22.62 -15.44
CA ALA A 12 1.50 21.61 -15.01
C ALA A 12 2.53 22.21 -14.02
N PRO A 13 3.17 21.40 -13.14
CA PRO A 13 4.21 21.86 -12.21
C PRO A 13 5.37 22.60 -12.90
N SER A 14 5.59 22.32 -14.19
CA SER A 14 6.63 22.91 -15.04
C SER A 14 6.27 24.26 -15.66
N GLN A 15 5.03 24.74 -15.55
CA GLN A 15 4.66 26.04 -16.10
C GLN A 15 5.17 27.18 -15.21
N ARG A 16 5.98 28.08 -15.81
CA ARG A 16 6.44 29.32 -15.17
C ARG A 16 5.22 30.15 -14.75
N SER A 17 5.32 30.79 -13.58
CA SER A 17 4.33 31.81 -13.19
C SER A 17 4.32 32.90 -14.24
N LEU A 18 3.15 33.18 -14.82
CA LEU A 18 2.99 34.35 -15.67
C LEU A 18 3.04 35.60 -14.78
N ALA A 19 3.68 36.66 -15.28
CA ALA A 19 3.71 37.95 -14.59
C ALA A 19 2.32 38.60 -14.56
N ASN A 20 1.50 38.32 -15.59
CA ASN A 20 0.09 38.65 -15.64
C ASN A 20 -0.69 37.37 -16.01
N THR A 21 -1.64 36.99 -15.16
CA THR A 21 -2.48 35.80 -15.35
C THR A 21 -3.71 36.07 -16.21
N ARG A 22 -3.96 37.34 -16.56
CA ARG A 22 -5.06 37.73 -17.44
C ARG A 22 -4.62 37.73 -18.89
N ALA A 23 -5.53 37.32 -19.76
CA ALA A 23 -5.37 37.51 -21.18
C ALA A 23 -5.23 39.02 -21.50
N PRO A 24 -4.50 39.39 -22.57
CA PRO A 24 -4.46 40.77 -23.06
C PRO A 24 -5.88 41.25 -23.40
N ASP A 25 -6.16 42.52 -23.14
CA ASP A 25 -7.38 43.17 -23.63
C ASP A 25 -7.29 43.34 -25.14
N GLU A 26 -8.20 42.70 -25.88
CA GLU A 26 -8.27 42.76 -27.35
C GLU A 26 -9.09 43.97 -27.84
N GLY A 27 -9.62 44.80 -26.94
CA GLY A 27 -10.36 46.03 -27.27
C GLY A 27 -11.77 45.79 -27.83
N ASP A 28 -12.25 44.55 -27.80
CA ASP A 28 -13.59 44.14 -28.23
C ASP A 28 -14.63 44.24 -27.11
N GLY A 29 -14.21 44.64 -25.90
CA GLY A 29 -15.05 44.76 -24.72
C GLY A 29 -15.39 43.42 -24.05
N VAL A 30 -14.76 42.32 -24.47
CA VAL A 30 -14.96 40.98 -23.90
C VAL A 30 -13.89 40.71 -22.85
N ASP A 31 -14.31 40.55 -21.59
CA ASP A 31 -13.41 40.01 -20.55
C ASP A 31 -13.24 38.50 -20.77
N THR A 32 -12.12 38.14 -21.38
CA THR A 32 -11.73 36.75 -21.66
C THR A 32 -11.14 36.03 -20.44
N SER A 33 -10.91 36.73 -19.32
CA SER A 33 -10.36 36.18 -18.07
C SER A 33 -11.09 36.68 -16.82
N PRO A 34 -12.42 36.48 -16.73
CA PRO A 34 -13.21 37.01 -15.63
C PRO A 34 -12.89 36.31 -14.32
N ASP A 35 -13.10 37.01 -13.21
CA ASP A 35 -12.92 36.43 -11.88
C ASP A 35 -13.94 35.29 -11.67
N VAL A 36 -13.40 34.07 -11.57
CA VAL A 36 -14.17 32.82 -11.52
C VAL A 36 -14.74 32.49 -10.14
N SER A 37 -14.32 33.23 -9.09
CA SER A 37 -14.74 33.03 -7.69
C SER A 37 -14.46 34.25 -6.82
N ASP A 38 -15.32 34.49 -5.83
CA ASP A 38 -15.14 35.53 -4.80
C ASP A 38 -14.19 35.09 -3.69
N SER A 39 -14.15 33.77 -3.43
CA SER A 39 -13.26 33.17 -2.43
C SER A 39 -12.88 31.74 -2.78
N ILE A 40 -11.80 31.26 -2.17
CA ILE A 40 -11.28 29.90 -2.33
C ILE A 40 -11.15 29.28 -0.94
N ALA A 41 -11.87 28.18 -0.69
CA ALA A 41 -11.75 27.40 0.53
C ALA A 41 -10.83 26.18 0.28
N LYS A 42 -9.83 25.99 1.13
CA LYS A 42 -8.91 24.84 1.06
C LYS A 42 -9.43 23.70 1.93
N THR A 43 -9.56 22.51 1.37
CA THR A 43 -10.00 21.31 2.11
C THR A 43 -9.46 20.04 1.47
N THR A 44 -9.92 18.89 1.94
CA THR A 44 -9.46 17.56 1.53
C THR A 44 -10.57 16.82 0.79
N CYS A 45 -10.23 16.25 -0.36
CA CYS A 45 -11.13 15.39 -1.12
C CYS A 45 -11.39 14.07 -0.39
N TYR A 46 -12.66 13.77 -0.11
CA TYR A 46 -13.07 12.55 0.60
C TYR A 46 -13.49 11.39 -0.31
N MET A 47 -13.39 11.55 -1.63
CA MET A 47 -13.88 10.57 -2.62
C MET A 47 -13.09 9.25 -2.63
N CYS A 48 -11.85 9.24 -2.14
CA CYS A 48 -11.02 8.05 -1.98
C CYS A 48 -10.08 8.20 -0.79
N ALA A 49 -9.40 7.11 -0.42
CA ALA A 49 -8.50 7.08 0.74
C ALA A 49 -7.26 7.98 0.61
N CYS A 50 -6.94 8.50 -0.59
CA CYS A 50 -5.73 9.27 -0.86
C CYS A 50 -5.75 10.69 -0.26
N ARG A 51 -6.94 11.22 0.07
CA ARG A 51 -7.09 12.53 0.74
C ARG A 51 -6.32 13.66 0.05
N CYS A 52 -6.51 13.77 -1.28
CA CYS A 52 -5.91 14.85 -2.07
C CYS A 52 -6.40 16.22 -1.56
N GLY A 53 -5.51 17.19 -1.46
CA GLY A 53 -5.88 18.57 -1.18
C GLY A 53 -6.59 19.19 -2.38
N ILE A 54 -7.66 19.94 -2.10
CA ILE A 54 -8.49 20.60 -3.09
C ILE A 54 -8.72 22.07 -2.73
N ASP A 55 -8.83 22.88 -3.78
CA ASP A 55 -9.26 24.26 -3.73
C ASP A 55 -10.71 24.31 -4.21
N VAL A 56 -11.60 24.82 -3.36
CA VAL A 56 -13.04 24.93 -3.64
C VAL A 56 -13.33 26.39 -3.95
N HIS A 57 -13.64 26.65 -5.22
CA HIS A 57 -13.94 27.99 -5.71
C HIS A 57 -15.40 28.33 -5.44
N ILE A 58 -15.64 29.43 -4.72
CA ILE A 58 -16.97 29.85 -4.27
C ILE A 58 -17.30 31.20 -4.92
N LYS A 59 -18.48 31.29 -5.54
CA LYS A 59 -19.04 32.52 -6.13
C LYS A 59 -20.49 32.67 -5.71
N ASP A 60 -20.89 33.85 -5.26
CA ASP A 60 -22.25 34.15 -4.78
C ASP A 60 -22.74 33.15 -3.70
N GLY A 61 -21.82 32.76 -2.80
CA GLY A 61 -22.08 31.77 -1.73
C GLY A 61 -22.28 30.32 -2.22
N LYS A 62 -22.05 30.04 -3.51
CA LYS A 62 -22.20 28.70 -4.11
C LYS A 62 -20.86 28.17 -4.62
N VAL A 63 -20.69 26.86 -4.54
CA VAL A 63 -19.52 26.18 -5.13
C VAL A 63 -19.62 26.30 -6.65
N ARG A 64 -18.60 26.87 -7.28
CA ARG A 64 -18.54 27.07 -8.73
C ARG A 64 -17.80 25.94 -9.44
N TYR A 65 -16.65 25.53 -8.89
CA TYR A 65 -15.86 24.38 -9.34
C TYR A 65 -14.83 23.96 -8.28
N ILE A 66 -14.19 22.81 -8.50
CA ILE A 66 -13.16 22.22 -7.63
C ILE A 66 -11.95 21.85 -8.48
N ASN A 67 -10.75 22.22 -8.04
CA ASN A 67 -9.48 21.78 -8.60
C ASN A 67 -8.52 21.34 -7.48
N GLY A 68 -7.37 20.76 -7.86
CA GLY A 68 -6.38 20.30 -6.88
C GLY A 68 -5.60 21.46 -6.29
N ASN A 69 -5.39 21.41 -4.97
CA ASN A 69 -4.55 22.37 -4.26
C ASN A 69 -3.07 22.10 -4.59
N LYS A 70 -2.41 23.10 -5.19
CA LYS A 70 -1.01 23.01 -5.63
C LYS A 70 0.00 23.01 -4.48
N ASP A 71 -0.38 23.57 -3.35
CA ASP A 71 0.46 23.62 -2.14
C ASP A 71 0.33 22.34 -1.30
N HIS A 72 -0.60 21.44 -1.65
CA HIS A 72 -0.82 20.23 -0.88
C HIS A 72 0.31 19.21 -1.12
N PRO A 73 0.94 18.67 -0.05
CA PRO A 73 2.17 17.89 -0.18
C PRO A 73 2.01 16.60 -0.97
N VAL A 74 0.82 15.98 -0.87
CA VAL A 74 0.52 14.68 -1.49
C VAL A 74 0.31 14.81 -3.00
N ASN A 75 -0.69 15.58 -3.43
CA ASN A 75 -1.12 15.59 -4.83
C ASN A 75 -0.56 16.76 -5.64
N ARG A 76 -0.04 17.82 -5.00
CA ARG A 76 0.60 18.97 -5.66
C ARG A 76 -0.22 19.52 -6.84
N GLY A 77 -1.53 19.59 -6.67
CA GLY A 77 -2.48 20.09 -7.69
C GLY A 77 -3.08 19.02 -8.60
N VAL A 78 -2.57 17.79 -8.64
CA VAL A 78 -3.16 16.72 -9.44
C VAL A 78 -4.47 16.25 -8.79
N LEU A 79 -5.57 16.28 -9.54
CA LEU A 79 -6.89 15.84 -9.07
C LEU A 79 -7.52 14.90 -10.10
N CYS A 80 -8.17 13.84 -9.62
CA CYS A 80 -8.85 12.88 -10.50
C CYS A 80 -10.26 13.37 -10.84
N GLY A 81 -10.88 12.79 -11.87
CA GLY A 81 -12.25 13.15 -12.28
C GLY A 81 -13.27 13.06 -11.15
N LYS A 82 -13.16 12.04 -10.28
CA LYS A 82 -14.01 11.89 -9.07
C LYS A 82 -13.88 13.09 -8.12
N GLY A 83 -12.65 13.57 -7.90
CA GLY A 83 -12.37 14.73 -7.05
C GLY A 83 -12.90 16.03 -7.66
N SER A 84 -12.62 16.28 -8.94
CA SER A 84 -13.10 17.48 -9.64
C SER A 84 -14.63 17.52 -9.74
N ALA A 85 -15.27 16.36 -9.87
CA ALA A 85 -16.72 16.22 -9.88
C ALA A 85 -17.37 16.25 -8.49
N GLY A 86 -16.64 16.53 -7.41
CA GLY A 86 -17.19 16.53 -6.04
C GLY A 86 -18.37 17.49 -5.84
N ILE A 87 -18.43 18.56 -6.64
CA ILE A 87 -19.57 19.48 -6.71
C ILE A 87 -20.90 18.76 -7.03
N MET A 88 -20.87 17.70 -7.83
CA MET A 88 -22.06 16.93 -8.23
C MET A 88 -22.68 16.18 -7.05
N GLN A 89 -21.89 15.80 -6.05
CA GLN A 89 -22.42 15.22 -4.81
C GLN A 89 -23.11 16.30 -3.95
N HIS A 90 -22.52 17.50 -3.90
CA HIS A 90 -23.05 18.61 -3.10
C HIS A 90 -24.40 19.11 -3.62
N TYR A 91 -24.55 19.19 -4.95
CA TYR A 91 -25.79 19.62 -5.62
C TYR A 91 -26.65 18.48 -6.14
N SER A 92 -26.34 17.23 -5.79
CA SER A 92 -27.13 16.08 -6.23
C SER A 92 -28.60 16.24 -5.85
N PRO A 93 -29.55 16.03 -6.77
CA PRO A 93 -30.98 15.95 -6.44
C PRO A 93 -31.28 14.85 -5.42
N ALA A 94 -30.45 13.81 -5.36
CA ALA A 94 -30.57 12.70 -4.42
C ALA A 94 -29.94 12.99 -3.05
N ARG A 95 -29.37 14.17 -2.82
CA ARG A 95 -28.75 14.52 -1.53
C ARG A 95 -29.82 14.57 -0.44
N LEU A 96 -29.62 13.78 0.61
CA LEU A 96 -30.47 13.80 1.80
C LEU A 96 -30.33 15.14 2.52
N LYS A 97 -31.47 15.83 2.70
CA LYS A 97 -31.56 17.14 3.38
C LYS A 97 -32.13 17.03 4.80
N LYS A 98 -32.90 15.98 5.06
CA LYS A 98 -33.53 15.67 6.35
C LYS A 98 -33.45 14.17 6.65
N PRO A 99 -33.55 13.77 7.93
CA PRO A 99 -33.78 12.38 8.28
C PRO A 99 -35.05 11.82 7.62
N LEU A 100 -35.01 10.54 7.25
CA LEU A 100 -36.11 9.85 6.55
C LEU A 100 -36.58 8.64 7.37
N LEU A 101 -37.88 8.57 7.65
CA LEU A 101 -38.51 7.41 8.27
C LEU A 101 -39.18 6.53 7.21
N ARG A 102 -38.77 5.27 7.13
CA ARG A 102 -39.39 4.29 6.25
C ARG A 102 -40.83 4.03 6.67
N THR A 103 -41.78 4.19 5.75
CA THR A 103 -43.22 3.97 5.97
C THR A 103 -43.73 2.68 5.34
N GLY A 104 -43.05 2.15 4.32
CA GLY A 104 -43.40 0.90 3.63
C GLY A 104 -42.43 -0.25 3.87
N PRO A 105 -42.54 -1.38 3.14
CA PRO A 105 -41.61 -2.51 3.23
C PRO A 105 -40.16 -2.12 2.95
N ARG A 106 -39.19 -2.87 3.50
CA ARG A 106 -37.76 -2.62 3.19
C ARG A 106 -37.52 -2.81 1.69
N GLY A 107 -36.88 -1.83 1.06
CA GLY A 107 -36.61 -1.82 -0.38
C GLY A 107 -37.69 -1.13 -1.22
N SER A 108 -38.83 -0.71 -0.66
CA SER A 108 -39.90 -0.05 -1.44
C SER A 108 -39.58 1.39 -1.83
N GLY A 109 -38.62 2.03 -1.17
CA GLY A 109 -38.32 3.44 -1.40
C GLY A 109 -39.32 4.41 -0.73
N GLU A 110 -40.24 3.90 0.08
CA GLU A 110 -41.28 4.71 0.72
C GLU A 110 -40.80 5.27 2.07
N PHE A 111 -40.65 6.60 2.12
CA PHE A 111 -40.19 7.33 3.29
C PHE A 111 -41.04 8.60 3.52
N ARG A 112 -41.18 8.99 4.79
CA ARG A 112 -41.56 10.36 5.17
C ARG A 112 -40.37 11.10 5.76
N GLU A 113 -40.25 12.39 5.48
CA GLU A 113 -39.30 13.24 6.19
C GLU A 113 -39.69 13.37 7.67
N ILE A 114 -38.69 13.34 8.55
CA ILE A 114 -38.84 13.57 9.99
C ILE A 114 -37.77 14.56 10.46
N GLU A 115 -37.98 15.16 11.62
CA GLU A 115 -36.98 16.04 12.24
C GLU A 115 -35.95 15.25 13.05
N TRP A 116 -34.81 15.88 13.32
CA TRP A 116 -33.69 15.25 14.03
C TRP A 116 -34.05 14.73 15.41
N GLU A 117 -34.89 15.45 16.16
CA GLU A 117 -35.33 15.03 17.49
C GLU A 117 -36.10 13.69 17.43
N GLU A 118 -37.04 13.55 16.48
CA GLU A 118 -37.77 12.30 16.27
C GLU A 118 -36.83 11.16 15.85
N ALA A 119 -35.90 11.43 14.93
CA ALA A 119 -34.94 10.44 14.45
C ALA A 119 -34.03 9.91 15.57
N LEU A 120 -33.49 10.82 16.39
CA LEU A 120 -32.62 10.50 17.51
C LEU A 120 -33.39 9.78 18.62
N SER A 121 -34.62 10.19 18.92
CA SER A 121 -35.49 9.51 19.89
C SER A 121 -35.72 8.04 19.50
N ILE A 122 -36.10 7.78 18.23
CA ILE A 122 -36.29 6.41 17.72
C ILE A 122 -35.00 5.58 17.81
N ALA A 123 -33.85 6.17 17.45
CA ALA A 123 -32.56 5.48 17.49
C ALA A 123 -32.15 5.15 18.93
N THR A 124 -32.24 6.12 19.83
CA THR A 124 -31.83 5.98 21.23
C THR A 124 -32.74 5.05 22.02
N GLU A 125 -34.04 5.06 21.81
CA GLU A 125 -34.98 4.11 22.43
C GLU A 125 -34.58 2.66 22.12
N ARG A 126 -34.38 2.36 20.84
CA ARG A 126 -33.97 1.02 20.37
C ARG A 126 -32.60 0.62 20.91
N LEU A 127 -31.62 1.51 20.78
CA LEU A 127 -30.24 1.25 21.20
C LEU A 127 -30.13 1.11 22.73
N SER A 128 -30.87 1.90 23.51
CA SER A 128 -30.93 1.81 24.96
C SER A 128 -31.48 0.46 25.43
N LYS A 129 -32.53 -0.05 24.78
CA LYS A 129 -33.07 -1.39 25.06
C LYS A 129 -32.05 -2.50 24.79
N ILE A 130 -31.30 -2.41 23.69
CA ILE A 130 -30.23 -3.38 23.38
C ILE A 130 -29.12 -3.29 24.42
N ARG A 131 -28.62 -2.09 24.71
CA ARG A 131 -27.57 -1.86 25.71
C ARG A 131 -27.93 -2.42 27.09
N ARG A 132 -29.17 -2.19 27.54
CA ARG A 132 -29.65 -2.63 28.86
C ARG A 132 -29.83 -4.15 28.98
N THR A 133 -30.00 -4.86 27.86
CA THR A 133 -30.30 -6.30 27.86
C THR A 133 -29.06 -7.12 27.54
N ASP A 134 -28.50 -6.93 26.34
CA ASP A 134 -27.25 -7.54 25.93
C ASP A 134 -26.65 -6.69 24.80
N PRO A 135 -25.64 -5.85 25.09
CA PRO A 135 -25.05 -4.96 24.10
C PRO A 135 -24.38 -5.71 22.95
N LYS A 136 -24.03 -7.00 23.12
CA LYS A 136 -23.45 -7.84 22.06
C LYS A 136 -24.42 -8.08 20.90
N LYS A 137 -25.72 -7.91 21.12
CA LYS A 137 -26.74 -8.05 20.06
C LYS A 137 -26.70 -6.93 19.02
N LEU A 138 -25.95 -5.85 19.27
CA LEU A 138 -25.71 -4.82 18.28
C LEU A 138 -24.50 -5.19 17.41
N ALA A 139 -24.70 -5.32 16.11
CA ALA A 139 -23.60 -5.34 15.15
C ALA A 139 -23.47 -3.94 14.50
N PHE A 140 -22.28 -3.35 14.58
CA PHE A 140 -22.00 -1.99 14.10
C PHE A 140 -20.97 -2.03 12.98
N PHE A 141 -21.43 -1.82 11.74
CA PHE A 141 -20.59 -1.86 10.55
C PHE A 141 -20.44 -0.46 9.96
N THR A 142 -19.20 -0.09 9.68
CA THR A 142 -18.85 1.20 9.06
C THR A 142 -18.24 0.99 7.68
N GLY A 143 -18.46 1.98 6.80
CA GLY A 143 -17.81 2.04 5.51
C GLY A 143 -16.33 2.47 5.63
N ARG A 144 -15.76 2.95 4.54
CA ARG A 144 -14.41 3.56 4.56
C ARG A 144 -14.51 5.01 5.02
N ASP A 145 -14.68 5.22 6.33
CA ASP A 145 -14.95 6.54 6.91
C ASP A 145 -13.74 7.21 7.57
N GLN A 146 -12.56 6.55 7.66
CA GLN A 146 -11.33 7.00 8.35
C GLN A 146 -11.55 7.52 9.79
N SER A 147 -12.73 7.25 10.37
CA SER A 147 -13.10 7.61 11.73
C SER A 147 -13.14 6.39 12.63
N GLN A 148 -12.38 5.34 12.29
CA GLN A 148 -12.38 4.06 12.99
C GLN A 148 -12.05 4.19 14.48
N SER A 149 -11.25 5.19 14.85
CA SER A 149 -10.98 5.52 16.26
C SER A 149 -12.24 5.98 16.98
N LEU A 150 -13.02 6.89 16.38
CA LEU A 150 -14.27 7.41 16.94
C LEU A 150 -15.35 6.33 16.95
N THR A 151 -15.53 5.61 15.85
CA THR A 151 -16.58 4.58 15.73
C THR A 151 -16.26 3.36 16.58
N GLY A 152 -14.98 2.99 16.68
CA GLY A 152 -14.48 1.95 17.59
C GLY A 152 -14.66 2.36 19.05
N TRP A 153 -14.27 3.60 19.41
CA TRP A 153 -14.52 4.14 20.74
C TRP A 153 -16.01 4.13 21.08
N TRP A 154 -16.88 4.58 20.18
CA TRP A 154 -18.33 4.53 20.38
C TRP A 154 -18.83 3.10 20.61
N ALA A 155 -18.37 2.12 19.82
CA ALA A 155 -18.76 0.72 19.98
C ALA A 155 -18.28 0.14 21.33
N SER A 156 -17.05 0.47 21.75
CA SER A 156 -16.51 0.10 23.05
C SER A 156 -17.32 0.73 24.18
N GLN A 157 -17.65 2.02 24.08
CA GLN A 157 -18.53 2.70 25.04
C GLN A 157 -19.93 2.11 25.05
N PHE A 158 -20.45 1.68 23.88
CA PHE A 158 -21.72 0.99 23.75
C PHE A 158 -21.72 -0.37 24.48
N GLY A 159 -20.56 -1.05 24.48
CA GLY A 159 -20.36 -2.37 25.06
C GLY A 159 -20.51 -3.51 24.05
N THR A 160 -20.49 -3.22 22.74
CA THR A 160 -20.54 -4.26 21.71
C THR A 160 -19.14 -4.64 21.22
N PRO A 161 -18.77 -5.94 21.23
CA PRO A 161 -17.57 -6.42 20.55
C PRO A 161 -17.78 -6.60 19.04
N ASN A 162 -19.03 -6.55 18.56
CA ASN A 162 -19.39 -6.82 17.17
C ASN A 162 -19.30 -5.54 16.33
N PHE A 163 -18.10 -4.96 16.28
CA PHE A 163 -17.77 -3.80 15.46
C PHE A 163 -16.77 -4.19 14.38
N ALA A 164 -17.07 -3.79 13.14
CA ALA A 164 -16.16 -4.00 12.02
C ALA A 164 -16.26 -2.85 11.01
N ALA A 165 -15.18 -2.66 10.26
CA ALA A 165 -15.11 -1.74 9.14
C ALA A 165 -14.94 -2.52 7.83
N HIS A 166 -15.13 -1.84 6.70
CA HIS A 166 -14.97 -2.41 5.37
C HIS A 166 -13.62 -3.12 5.11
N GLY A 167 -12.56 -2.78 5.86
CA GLY A 167 -11.20 -3.29 5.63
C GLY A 167 -11.08 -4.82 5.57
N GLY A 168 -11.90 -5.56 6.32
CA GLY A 168 -11.91 -7.03 6.30
C GLY A 168 -12.25 -7.63 4.94
N PHE A 169 -12.91 -6.87 4.06
CA PHE A 169 -13.26 -7.29 2.70
C PHE A 169 -12.28 -6.80 1.63
N CYS A 170 -11.30 -5.97 1.98
CA CYS A 170 -10.50 -5.22 1.01
C CYS A 170 -8.98 -5.35 1.22
N SER A 171 -8.44 -4.85 2.34
CA SER A 171 -6.99 -4.59 2.49
C SER A 171 -6.36 -5.22 3.73
N VAL A 172 -7.14 -5.87 4.59
CA VAL A 172 -6.61 -6.48 5.83
C VAL A 172 -5.65 -7.64 5.53
N ASN A 173 -5.81 -8.34 4.42
CA ASN A 173 -4.87 -9.36 3.94
C ASN A 173 -3.45 -8.78 3.71
N MET A 174 -3.36 -7.58 3.12
CA MET A 174 -2.09 -6.89 2.93
C MET A 174 -1.48 -6.44 4.25
N ALA A 175 -2.29 -5.84 5.12
CA ALA A 175 -1.86 -5.43 6.46
C ALA A 175 -1.38 -6.63 7.29
N ALA A 176 -2.05 -7.77 7.21
CA ALA A 176 -1.66 -9.01 7.84
C ALA A 176 -0.32 -9.53 7.30
N GLY A 177 -0.11 -9.49 5.98
CA GLY A 177 1.18 -9.84 5.37
C GLY A 177 2.34 -9.01 5.93
N GLY A 178 2.13 -7.69 6.10
CA GLY A 178 3.06 -6.80 6.78
C GLY A 178 3.32 -7.21 8.23
N LEU A 179 2.26 -7.49 9.00
CA LEU A 179 2.38 -7.91 10.40
C LEU A 179 3.22 -9.18 10.54
N TYR A 180 3.00 -10.17 9.67
CA TYR A 180 3.77 -11.42 9.69
C TYR A 180 5.23 -11.26 9.25
N THR A 181 5.52 -10.31 8.36
CA THR A 181 6.84 -10.21 7.70
C THR A 181 7.76 -9.19 8.35
N ILE A 182 7.23 -8.04 8.74
CA ILE A 182 8.01 -6.90 9.25
C ILE A 182 7.57 -6.45 10.65
N GLY A 183 6.64 -7.17 11.28
CA GLY A 183 6.18 -6.88 12.65
C GLY A 183 5.28 -5.65 12.79
N GLY A 184 4.80 -5.09 11.69
CA GLY A 184 3.94 -3.91 11.67
C GLY A 184 2.93 -3.96 10.53
N SER A 185 1.78 -3.31 10.71
CA SER A 185 0.80 -3.20 9.62
C SER A 185 1.37 -2.32 8.51
N PHE A 186 1.48 -2.90 7.31
CA PHE A 186 1.81 -2.16 6.10
C PHE A 186 0.52 -1.76 5.41
N TRP A 187 0.41 -0.48 5.02
CA TRP A 187 -0.73 0.04 4.28
C TRP A 187 -0.33 0.39 2.85
N GLU A 188 -1.28 0.19 1.92
CA GLU A 188 -1.17 0.34 0.46
C GLU A 188 -0.69 1.72 -0.07
N PHE A 189 -0.41 2.69 0.81
CA PHE A 189 0.05 4.04 0.43
C PHE A 189 1.56 4.27 0.66
N GLY A 190 2.33 3.20 0.84
CA GLY A 190 3.80 3.28 0.95
C GLY A 190 4.44 3.68 -0.38
N GLU A 191 4.74 4.97 -0.56
CA GLU A 191 5.33 5.48 -1.80
C GLU A 191 6.75 4.90 -2.02
N PRO A 192 7.06 4.40 -3.22
CA PRO A 192 8.44 4.08 -3.60
C PRO A 192 9.30 5.32 -3.71
N ASP A 193 10.60 5.07 -3.63
CA ASP A 193 11.59 6.07 -3.98
C ASP A 193 11.60 6.29 -5.50
N TRP A 194 10.78 7.24 -5.94
CA TRP A 194 10.66 7.63 -7.34
C TRP A 194 11.95 8.26 -7.91
N ASP A 195 12.88 8.70 -7.06
CA ASP A 195 14.14 9.34 -7.45
C ASP A 195 15.22 8.31 -7.80
N ASN A 196 15.20 7.16 -7.14
CA ASN A 196 16.26 6.18 -7.27
C ASN A 196 15.85 4.86 -7.91
N THR A 197 14.55 4.55 -7.96
CA THR A 197 14.06 3.33 -8.61
C THR A 197 14.44 3.31 -10.10
N LYS A 198 14.96 2.16 -10.58
CA LYS A 198 15.37 1.89 -11.97
C LYS A 198 14.53 0.79 -12.62
N TYR A 199 14.00 -0.13 -11.81
CA TYR A 199 13.09 -1.19 -12.24
C TYR A 199 11.89 -1.23 -11.30
N PHE A 200 10.69 -0.99 -11.83
CA PHE A 200 9.47 -0.87 -11.06
C PHE A 200 8.44 -1.90 -11.50
N MET A 201 7.99 -2.74 -10.59
CA MET A 201 6.96 -3.76 -10.85
C MET A 201 5.64 -3.41 -10.17
N LEU A 202 4.58 -3.34 -10.97
CA LEU A 202 3.20 -3.16 -10.51
C LEU A 202 2.49 -4.51 -10.46
N PHE A 203 2.13 -5.00 -9.28
CA PHE A 203 1.39 -6.25 -9.12
C PHE A 203 -0.06 -5.96 -8.81
N GLY A 204 -0.99 -6.35 -9.68
CA GLY A 204 -2.43 -6.28 -9.38
C GLY A 204 -2.98 -4.87 -9.16
N VAL A 205 -2.22 -3.81 -9.42
CA VAL A 205 -2.64 -2.42 -9.19
C VAL A 205 -3.66 -2.00 -10.25
N ALA A 206 -4.90 -1.80 -9.81
CA ALA A 206 -5.99 -1.33 -10.66
C ALA A 206 -5.85 0.17 -11.00
N GLU A 207 -6.37 0.55 -12.17
CA GLU A 207 -6.23 1.86 -12.79
C GLU A 207 -6.78 3.06 -11.99
N ASP A 208 -7.71 2.79 -11.07
CA ASP A 208 -8.43 3.79 -10.31
C ASP A 208 -8.32 3.61 -8.79
N HIS A 209 -7.56 2.60 -8.34
CA HIS A 209 -7.36 2.27 -6.94
C HIS A 209 -6.22 3.10 -6.33
N ASP A 210 -5.07 3.16 -6.99
CA ASP A 210 -3.93 3.91 -6.46
C ASP A 210 -4.01 5.40 -6.83
N SER A 211 -3.48 6.18 -5.90
CA SER A 211 -3.58 7.61 -5.73
C SER A 211 -2.99 8.44 -6.89
N ASN A 212 -3.38 9.72 -7.00
CA ASN A 212 -2.69 10.62 -7.94
C ASN A 212 -1.16 10.73 -7.73
N PRO A 213 -0.61 10.61 -6.51
CA PRO A 213 0.83 10.42 -6.29
C PRO A 213 1.51 9.38 -7.17
N ILE A 214 0.94 8.17 -7.35
CA ILE A 214 1.58 7.17 -8.22
C ILE A 214 1.63 7.62 -9.67
N LYS A 215 0.67 8.41 -10.15
CA LYS A 215 0.71 8.99 -11.51
C LYS A 215 1.89 9.94 -11.67
N ILE A 216 2.15 10.77 -10.66
CA ILE A 216 3.30 11.66 -10.62
C ILE A 216 4.59 10.84 -10.59
N GLY A 217 4.63 9.80 -9.75
CA GLY A 217 5.73 8.86 -9.61
C GLY A 217 6.07 8.13 -10.90
N LEU A 218 5.08 7.52 -11.55
CA LEU A 218 5.21 6.85 -12.85
C LEU A 218 5.71 7.81 -13.93
N GLY A 219 5.15 9.03 -13.99
CA GLY A 219 5.65 10.06 -14.91
C GLY A 219 7.13 10.37 -14.70
N LYS A 220 7.58 10.47 -13.44
CA LYS A 220 8.98 10.68 -13.08
C LYS A 220 9.87 9.49 -13.44
N LEU A 221 9.42 8.27 -13.19
CA LEU A 221 10.14 7.05 -13.58
C LEU A 221 10.33 6.97 -15.10
N LYS A 222 9.25 7.18 -15.88
CA LYS A 222 9.32 7.15 -17.34
C LYS A 222 10.22 8.25 -17.89
N ALA A 223 10.15 9.47 -17.34
CA ALA A 223 11.02 10.58 -17.75
C ALA A 223 12.51 10.30 -17.52
N ARG A 224 12.84 9.49 -16.50
CA ARG A 224 14.21 9.05 -16.19
C ARG A 224 14.64 7.79 -16.97
N GLY A 225 13.74 7.18 -17.73
CA GLY A 225 13.99 5.92 -18.43
C GLY A 225 14.04 4.69 -17.51
N ALA A 226 13.45 4.76 -16.31
CA ALA A 226 13.29 3.58 -15.46
C ALA A 226 12.25 2.64 -16.09
N LYS A 227 12.52 1.32 -16.06
CA LYS A 227 11.64 0.31 -16.64
C LYS A 227 10.45 0.06 -15.72
N VAL A 228 9.24 0.12 -16.28
CA VAL A 228 7.98 -0.19 -15.58
C VAL A 228 7.39 -1.48 -16.15
N VAL A 229 7.26 -2.50 -15.30
CA VAL A 229 6.64 -3.79 -15.63
C VAL A 229 5.32 -3.91 -14.88
N SER A 230 4.27 -4.33 -15.57
CA SER A 230 2.94 -4.48 -14.96
C SER A 230 2.44 -5.91 -15.05
N ILE A 231 2.11 -6.50 -13.91
CA ILE A 231 1.63 -7.87 -13.77
C ILE A 231 0.15 -7.78 -13.39
N ASN A 232 -0.71 -8.00 -14.39
CA ASN A 232 -2.13 -7.78 -14.23
C ASN A 232 -2.91 -8.57 -15.30
N PRO A 233 -4.03 -9.23 -14.95
CA PRO A 233 -4.88 -9.91 -15.93
C PRO A 233 -5.41 -8.98 -17.05
N CYS A 234 -5.55 -7.68 -16.76
CA CYS A 234 -6.11 -6.69 -17.68
C CYS A 234 -5.10 -5.61 -18.07
N ARG A 235 -5.06 -5.23 -19.35
CA ARG A 235 -4.18 -4.17 -19.86
C ARG A 235 -4.86 -2.80 -19.92
N THR A 236 -5.29 -2.26 -18.77
CA THR A 236 -5.91 -0.93 -18.69
C THR A 236 -5.17 -0.01 -17.70
N GLY A 237 -5.40 1.30 -17.78
CA GLY A 237 -4.77 2.32 -16.92
C GLY A 237 -3.24 2.27 -16.88
N TYR A 238 -2.66 2.07 -15.68
CA TYR A 238 -1.20 2.00 -15.49
C TYR A 238 -0.54 0.90 -16.34
N ASN A 239 -1.25 -0.20 -16.57
CA ASN A 239 -0.78 -1.32 -17.39
C ASN A 239 -0.62 -0.92 -18.87
N ALA A 240 -1.39 0.06 -19.35
CA ALA A 240 -1.31 0.52 -20.74
C ALA A 240 -0.07 1.38 -21.00
N ILE A 241 0.46 2.03 -19.96
CA ILE A 241 1.67 2.86 -20.05
C ILE A 241 2.94 2.12 -19.61
N ALA A 242 2.84 0.88 -19.13
CA ALA A 242 3.99 0.08 -18.75
C ALA A 242 4.85 -0.27 -19.99
N ASP A 243 6.15 -0.43 -19.78
CA ASP A 243 7.06 -0.84 -20.84
C ASP A 243 6.90 -2.34 -21.15
N ASP A 244 6.48 -3.12 -20.16
CA ASP A 244 6.12 -4.52 -20.30
C ASP A 244 4.83 -4.83 -19.53
N TRP A 245 3.87 -5.51 -20.16
CA TRP A 245 2.63 -5.95 -19.52
C TRP A 245 2.53 -7.47 -19.58
N ILE A 246 2.41 -8.07 -18.40
CA ILE A 246 2.34 -9.50 -18.17
C ILE A 246 0.91 -9.87 -17.77
N GLY A 247 0.18 -10.44 -18.72
CA GLY A 247 -1.17 -10.99 -18.51
C GLY A 247 -1.14 -12.26 -17.67
N ILE A 248 -1.22 -12.13 -16.36
CA ILE A 248 -1.20 -13.26 -15.43
C ILE A 248 -2.60 -13.84 -15.22
N ARG A 249 -2.69 -15.14 -14.96
CA ARG A 249 -3.94 -15.80 -14.56
C ARG A 249 -4.34 -15.33 -13.14
N PRO A 250 -5.59 -14.86 -12.93
CA PRO A 250 -6.03 -14.38 -11.62
C PRO A 250 -5.76 -15.37 -10.48
N GLY A 251 -5.18 -14.89 -9.38
CA GLY A 251 -4.90 -15.71 -8.20
C GLY A 251 -3.64 -16.57 -8.28
N THR A 252 -2.78 -16.36 -9.28
CA THR A 252 -1.55 -17.15 -9.50
C THR A 252 -0.25 -16.35 -9.34
N ASP A 253 -0.35 -15.10 -8.89
CA ASP A 253 0.76 -14.18 -8.64
C ASP A 253 1.82 -14.78 -7.71
N GLY A 254 1.38 -15.52 -6.67
CA GLY A 254 2.28 -16.23 -5.77
C GLY A 254 3.13 -17.29 -6.50
N LEU A 255 2.57 -18.02 -7.46
CA LEU A 255 3.34 -18.99 -8.25
C LEU A 255 4.39 -18.28 -9.12
N PHE A 256 4.01 -17.18 -9.75
CA PHE A 256 4.93 -16.37 -10.54
C PHE A 256 6.08 -15.82 -9.70
N VAL A 257 5.81 -15.24 -8.53
CA VAL A 257 6.85 -14.73 -7.61
C VAL A 257 7.76 -15.86 -7.12
N LEU A 258 7.22 -17.03 -6.79
CA LEU A 258 8.02 -18.18 -6.37
C LEU A 258 8.91 -18.72 -7.51
N ALA A 259 8.48 -18.63 -8.76
CA ALA A 259 9.31 -18.97 -9.91
C ALA A 259 10.44 -17.94 -10.16
N LEU A 260 10.19 -16.65 -9.88
CA LEU A 260 11.27 -15.65 -9.87
C LEU A 260 12.29 -15.96 -8.77
N ILE A 261 11.82 -16.33 -7.57
CA ILE A 261 12.69 -16.73 -6.46
C ILE A 261 13.53 -17.97 -6.82
N HIS A 262 12.93 -18.96 -7.48
CA HIS A 262 13.64 -20.14 -7.98
C HIS A 262 14.82 -19.75 -8.88
N GLU A 263 14.59 -18.90 -9.88
CA GLU A 263 15.64 -18.45 -10.81
C GLU A 263 16.72 -17.61 -10.11
N LEU A 264 16.34 -16.74 -9.17
CA LEU A 264 17.30 -15.95 -8.39
C LEU A 264 18.18 -16.81 -7.48
N LEU A 265 17.61 -17.82 -6.82
CA LEU A 265 18.34 -18.79 -6.00
C LEU A 265 19.29 -19.61 -6.88
N LYS A 266 18.80 -20.14 -8.01
CA LYS A 266 19.58 -20.95 -8.95
C LYS A 266 20.75 -20.18 -9.55
N ALA A 267 20.58 -18.89 -9.82
CA ALA A 267 21.64 -17.99 -10.30
C ALA A 267 22.60 -17.51 -9.20
N GLY A 268 22.35 -17.84 -7.92
CA GLY A 268 23.11 -17.30 -6.79
C GLY A 268 22.99 -15.78 -6.66
N ARG A 269 21.91 -15.18 -7.16
CA ARG A 269 21.67 -13.73 -7.16
C ARG A 269 20.79 -13.34 -5.98
N VAL A 270 21.29 -13.63 -4.78
CA VAL A 270 20.62 -13.35 -3.50
C VAL A 270 21.55 -12.55 -2.58
N ASP A 271 21.02 -11.53 -1.91
CA ASP A 271 21.78 -10.72 -0.98
C ASP A 271 21.89 -11.42 0.38
N LEU A 272 22.87 -12.31 0.50
CA LEU A 272 23.09 -13.09 1.72
C LEU A 272 23.46 -12.21 2.93
N ASP A 273 24.14 -11.08 2.70
CA ASP A 273 24.49 -10.14 3.77
C ASP A 273 23.24 -9.45 4.33
N TYR A 274 22.34 -9.00 3.44
CA TYR A 274 21.04 -8.46 3.86
C TYR A 274 20.22 -9.50 4.62
N LEU A 275 20.12 -10.73 4.10
CA LEU A 275 19.37 -11.81 4.75
C LEU A 275 19.92 -12.13 6.14
N LEU A 276 21.25 -12.25 6.29
CA LEU A 276 21.91 -12.48 7.57
C LEU A 276 21.62 -11.38 8.59
N ARG A 277 21.57 -10.12 8.15
CA ARG A 277 21.48 -8.98 9.06
C ARG A 277 20.06 -8.56 9.39
N TYR A 278 19.13 -8.64 8.45
CA TYR A 278 17.83 -7.94 8.56
C TYR A 278 16.63 -8.88 8.45
N THR A 279 16.88 -10.18 8.45
CA THR A 279 15.83 -11.21 8.42
C THR A 279 16.10 -12.30 9.43
N ASN A 280 15.23 -13.31 9.49
CA ASN A 280 15.40 -14.52 10.29
C ASN A 280 16.06 -15.67 9.50
N ALA A 281 16.66 -15.40 8.34
CA ALA A 281 17.25 -16.40 7.45
C ALA A 281 18.26 -17.36 8.13
N HIS A 282 18.95 -16.88 9.18
CA HIS A 282 19.93 -17.65 9.95
C HIS A 282 19.37 -18.36 11.18
N VAL A 283 18.11 -18.11 11.55
CA VAL A 283 17.49 -18.72 12.73
C VAL A 283 17.31 -20.21 12.49
N LEU A 284 17.63 -21.02 13.49
CA LEU A 284 17.49 -22.48 13.44
C LEU A 284 16.04 -22.90 13.64
N VAL A 285 15.58 -23.83 12.80
CA VAL A 285 14.28 -24.48 12.84
C VAL A 285 14.48 -25.95 13.20
N ILE A 286 13.70 -26.43 14.18
CA ILE A 286 13.70 -27.84 14.58
C ILE A 286 13.09 -28.69 13.44
N GLN A 287 13.73 -29.81 13.15
CA GLN A 287 13.35 -30.74 12.07
C GLN A 287 13.30 -32.17 12.62
N GLU A 288 12.33 -32.40 13.50
CA GLU A 288 12.08 -33.64 14.22
C GLU A 288 10.65 -34.10 13.93
N PRO A 289 10.42 -34.78 12.80
CA PRO A 289 9.07 -35.21 12.41
C PRO A 289 8.39 -35.94 13.57
N ASN A 290 7.14 -35.58 13.86
CA ASN A 290 6.30 -36.09 14.96
C ASN A 290 6.58 -35.49 16.34
N ALA A 291 7.58 -34.62 16.51
CA ALA A 291 7.72 -33.82 17.73
C ALA A 291 6.69 -32.68 17.76
N ALA A 292 6.25 -32.28 18.94
CA ALA A 292 5.27 -31.20 19.11
C ALA A 292 5.79 -29.82 18.68
N ASP A 293 7.12 -29.67 18.62
CA ASP A 293 7.84 -28.47 18.26
C ASP A 293 8.55 -28.58 16.90
N ASP A 294 8.21 -29.59 16.10
CA ASP A 294 8.64 -29.69 14.71
C ASP A 294 8.24 -28.43 13.93
N GLY A 295 9.18 -27.85 13.18
CA GLY A 295 8.97 -26.63 12.42
C GLY A 295 8.96 -25.34 13.25
N LEU A 296 9.16 -25.39 14.57
CA LEU A 296 9.35 -24.21 15.40
C LEU A 296 10.82 -23.77 15.43
N PHE A 297 11.06 -22.51 15.78
CA PHE A 297 12.42 -22.02 16.03
C PHE A 297 13.03 -22.70 17.25
N ALA A 298 14.26 -23.16 17.11
CA ALA A 298 15.07 -23.57 18.23
C ALA A 298 15.34 -22.37 19.13
N ARG A 299 15.22 -22.55 20.45
CA ARG A 299 15.34 -21.47 21.44
C ARG A 299 16.23 -21.89 22.60
N ASP A 300 16.92 -20.93 23.19
CA ASP A 300 17.65 -21.12 24.45
C ASP A 300 16.70 -21.24 25.66
N GLY A 301 17.26 -21.47 26.85
CA GLY A 301 16.49 -21.54 28.10
C GLY A 301 15.77 -20.25 28.49
N ASN A 302 16.11 -19.10 27.87
CA ASN A 302 15.44 -17.82 28.06
C ASN A 302 14.38 -17.54 26.98
N GLY A 303 14.18 -18.47 26.04
CA GLY A 303 13.27 -18.33 24.92
C GLY A 303 13.80 -17.51 23.75
N ASN A 304 15.09 -17.16 23.71
CA ASN A 304 15.67 -16.45 22.56
C ASN A 304 15.89 -17.40 21.38
N PRO A 305 15.60 -17.01 20.14
CA PRO A 305 15.87 -17.83 18.97
C PRO A 305 17.38 -18.10 18.82
N LEU A 306 17.73 -19.31 18.39
CA LEU A 306 19.11 -19.75 18.21
C LEU A 306 19.55 -19.68 16.74
N ALA A 307 20.85 -19.47 16.54
CA ALA A 307 21.56 -19.60 15.27
C ALA A 307 22.79 -20.48 15.46
N TRP A 308 23.32 -21.06 14.38
CA TRP A 308 24.58 -21.82 14.45
C TRP A 308 25.76 -20.95 14.06
N ASP A 309 26.71 -20.71 14.97
CA ASP A 309 27.94 -19.99 14.65
C ASP A 309 28.94 -20.89 13.92
N ARG A 310 29.33 -20.53 12.70
CA ARG A 310 30.21 -21.35 11.87
C ARG A 310 31.68 -21.36 12.31
N VAL A 311 32.10 -20.40 13.13
CA VAL A 311 33.47 -20.29 13.64
C VAL A 311 33.57 -20.96 15.01
N ALA A 312 32.68 -20.62 15.93
CA ALA A 312 32.63 -21.25 17.25
C ALA A 312 32.11 -22.70 17.20
N LYS A 313 31.41 -23.08 16.11
CA LYS A 313 30.83 -24.41 15.89
C LYS A 313 29.88 -24.84 17.01
N MET A 314 29.05 -23.91 17.46
CA MET A 314 28.08 -24.11 18.53
C MET A 314 26.84 -23.26 18.31
N PRO A 315 25.69 -23.61 18.93
CA PRO A 315 24.52 -22.74 18.94
C PRO A 315 24.81 -21.46 19.75
N VAL A 316 24.35 -20.33 19.22
CA VAL A 316 24.43 -19.00 19.83
C VAL A 316 23.08 -18.30 19.71
N SER A 317 22.87 -17.21 20.44
CA SER A 317 21.67 -16.38 20.24
C SER A 317 21.64 -15.83 18.81
N ALA A 318 20.51 -15.93 18.12
CA ALA A 318 20.33 -15.37 16.79
C ALA A 318 20.35 -13.84 16.77
N THR A 319 20.26 -13.20 17.95
CA THR A 319 20.37 -11.75 18.13
C THR A 319 21.77 -11.31 18.57
N ASP A 320 22.74 -12.23 18.67
CA ASP A 320 24.12 -11.89 18.96
C ASP A 320 24.79 -11.21 17.75
N ASN A 321 25.16 -9.95 17.93
CA ASN A 321 25.75 -9.11 16.89
C ASN A 321 27.20 -9.50 16.54
N GLY A 322 27.88 -10.24 17.42
CA GLY A 322 29.23 -10.75 17.20
C GLY A 322 29.27 -12.12 16.52
N ALA A 323 28.13 -12.81 16.45
CA ALA A 323 28.03 -14.13 15.86
C ALA A 323 28.28 -14.12 14.35
N LYS A 324 28.80 -15.24 13.84
CA LYS A 324 28.98 -15.52 12.41
C LYS A 324 28.05 -16.66 12.00
N PRO A 325 26.74 -16.41 11.90
CA PRO A 325 25.80 -17.49 11.76
C PRO A 325 25.87 -18.15 10.36
N ALA A 326 25.48 -19.42 10.31
CA ALA A 326 25.33 -20.18 9.08
C ALA A 326 23.94 -19.96 8.47
N LEU A 327 23.86 -19.81 7.15
CA LEU A 327 22.61 -19.77 6.40
C LEU A 327 22.18 -21.14 5.84
N THR A 328 23.12 -22.08 5.76
CA THR A 328 22.94 -23.39 5.16
C THR A 328 23.56 -24.47 6.04
N GLY A 329 23.05 -25.69 5.95
CA GLY A 329 23.57 -26.85 6.67
C GLY A 329 22.56 -27.48 7.63
N ASN A 330 23.02 -28.56 8.27
CA ASN A 330 22.27 -29.34 9.22
C ASN A 330 23.09 -29.45 10.51
N PHE A 331 22.47 -29.11 11.64
CA PHE A 331 23.15 -28.97 12.92
C PHE A 331 22.43 -29.76 14.00
N GLN A 332 23.18 -30.18 15.01
CA GLN A 332 22.65 -30.83 16.20
C GLN A 332 22.65 -29.84 17.36
N VAL A 333 21.49 -29.56 17.92
CA VAL A 333 21.30 -28.69 19.09
C VAL A 333 20.49 -29.45 20.10
N ASP A 334 21.05 -29.68 21.29
CA ASP A 334 20.42 -30.45 22.38
C ASP A 334 19.85 -31.82 21.94
N GLY A 335 20.61 -32.52 21.08
CA GLY A 335 20.24 -33.83 20.55
C GLY A 335 19.17 -33.80 19.46
N ARG A 336 18.82 -32.63 18.94
CA ARG A 336 17.81 -32.44 17.90
C ARG A 336 18.42 -31.89 16.62
N ARG A 337 17.89 -32.37 15.49
CA ARG A 337 18.21 -31.88 14.16
C ARG A 337 17.62 -30.50 13.94
N CYS A 338 18.46 -29.52 13.67
CA CYS A 338 18.09 -28.15 13.40
C CYS A 338 18.70 -27.66 12.07
N VAL A 339 17.96 -26.84 11.33
CA VAL A 339 18.41 -26.26 10.05
C VAL A 339 18.11 -24.75 10.01
N PRO A 340 18.95 -23.91 9.41
CA PRO A 340 18.63 -22.51 9.23
C PRO A 340 17.39 -22.31 8.35
N VAL A 341 16.59 -21.27 8.60
CA VAL A 341 15.42 -20.91 7.77
C VAL A 341 15.79 -20.81 6.29
N PHE A 342 16.93 -20.22 5.96
CA PHE A 342 17.36 -20.07 4.56
C PHE A 342 17.62 -21.42 3.87
N GLN A 343 18.12 -22.43 4.58
CA GLN A 343 18.25 -23.78 4.05
C GLN A 343 16.89 -24.33 3.63
N LEU A 344 15.85 -24.18 4.48
CA LEU A 344 14.49 -24.63 4.16
C LEU A 344 13.89 -23.89 2.97
N VAL A 345 14.13 -22.58 2.87
CA VAL A 345 13.71 -21.76 1.73
C VAL A 345 14.39 -22.24 0.45
N ALA A 346 15.71 -22.46 0.48
CA ALA A 346 16.46 -22.97 -0.66
C ALA A 346 15.99 -24.37 -1.07
N ASP A 347 15.90 -25.32 -0.13
CA ASP A 347 15.47 -26.69 -0.37
C ASP A 347 14.06 -26.78 -0.96
N ARG A 348 13.17 -25.86 -0.56
CA ARG A 348 11.80 -25.81 -1.08
C ARG A 348 11.71 -25.14 -2.44
N TYR A 349 12.31 -23.97 -2.61
CA TYR A 349 12.07 -23.14 -3.80
C TYR A 349 13.08 -23.40 -4.93
N LEU A 350 14.15 -24.15 -4.69
CA LEU A 350 14.97 -24.74 -5.76
C LEU A 350 14.34 -25.99 -6.38
N GLN A 351 13.23 -26.51 -5.83
CA GLN A 351 12.53 -27.64 -6.43
C GLN A 351 12.04 -27.31 -7.84
N GLU A 352 12.09 -28.30 -8.73
CA GLU A 352 11.67 -28.18 -10.11
C GLU A 352 10.18 -27.80 -10.26
N SER A 353 9.36 -28.08 -9.25
CA SER A 353 7.95 -27.67 -9.21
C SER A 353 7.74 -26.14 -9.20
N TYR A 354 8.79 -25.38 -8.88
CA TYR A 354 8.82 -23.91 -8.96
C TYR A 354 9.62 -23.39 -10.16
N SER A 355 10.15 -24.26 -11.02
CA SER A 355 10.87 -23.80 -12.21
C SER A 355 9.91 -23.05 -13.14
N PRO A 356 10.44 -22.13 -13.98
CA PRO A 356 9.63 -21.45 -14.99
C PRO A 356 8.84 -22.40 -15.88
N ASP A 357 9.39 -23.55 -16.24
CA ASP A 357 8.71 -24.54 -17.11
C ASP A 357 7.52 -25.19 -16.38
N ALA A 358 7.66 -25.52 -15.10
CA ALA A 358 6.59 -26.12 -14.30
C ALA A 358 5.47 -25.13 -13.93
N VAL A 359 5.79 -23.84 -13.87
CA VAL A 359 4.86 -22.79 -13.43
C VAL A 359 4.13 -22.11 -14.60
N ALA A 360 4.76 -22.02 -15.78
CA ALA A 360 4.30 -21.21 -16.89
C ALA A 360 2.83 -21.45 -17.28
N GLU A 361 2.44 -22.71 -17.48
CA GLU A 361 1.06 -23.05 -17.86
C GLU A 361 0.06 -22.66 -16.77
N ARG A 362 0.45 -22.80 -15.50
CA ARG A 362 -0.41 -22.56 -14.32
C ARG A 362 -0.64 -21.07 -14.06
N CYS A 363 0.36 -20.24 -14.25
CA CYS A 363 0.22 -18.78 -14.09
C CYS A 363 -0.14 -18.06 -15.40
N GLY A 364 -0.07 -18.74 -16.54
CA GLY A 364 -0.36 -18.15 -17.86
C GLY A 364 0.75 -17.25 -18.39
N VAL A 365 1.96 -17.31 -17.82
CA VAL A 365 3.12 -16.50 -18.23
C VAL A 365 4.17 -17.44 -18.84
N ALA A 366 4.64 -17.15 -20.05
CA ALA A 366 5.65 -17.97 -20.72
C ALA A 366 6.93 -18.13 -19.85
N ALA A 367 7.50 -19.33 -19.83
CA ALA A 367 8.68 -19.64 -19.01
C ALA A 367 9.86 -18.69 -19.30
N ASP A 368 10.09 -18.36 -20.57
CA ASP A 368 11.15 -17.42 -20.98
C ASP A 368 10.90 -16.00 -20.48
N THR A 369 9.64 -15.58 -20.36
CA THR A 369 9.28 -14.29 -19.76
C THR A 369 9.60 -14.30 -18.26
N ILE A 370 9.30 -15.38 -17.54
CA ILE A 370 9.64 -15.53 -16.13
C ILE A 370 11.17 -15.44 -15.93
N ARG A 371 11.94 -16.21 -16.71
CA ARG A 371 13.42 -16.18 -16.68
C ARG A 371 13.96 -14.79 -16.97
N ARG A 372 13.45 -14.12 -18.02
CA ARG A 372 13.87 -12.77 -18.39
C ARG A 372 13.61 -11.79 -17.26
N ILE A 373 12.42 -11.79 -16.65
CA ILE A 373 12.09 -10.88 -15.54
C ILE A 373 13.00 -11.16 -14.33
N ALA A 374 13.26 -12.42 -14.00
CA ALA A 374 14.20 -12.77 -12.92
C ALA A 374 15.62 -12.26 -13.21
N ALA A 375 16.10 -12.43 -14.45
CA ALA A 375 17.41 -11.95 -14.88
C ALA A 375 17.51 -10.41 -14.87
N GLU A 376 16.47 -9.70 -15.32
CA GLU A 376 16.40 -8.24 -15.26
C GLU A 376 16.40 -7.73 -13.82
N LEU A 377 15.62 -8.36 -12.93
CA LEU A 377 15.61 -8.07 -11.50
C LEU A 377 17.01 -8.25 -10.89
N ALA A 378 17.65 -9.40 -11.15
CA ALA A 378 19.00 -9.66 -10.69
C ALA A 378 20.00 -8.64 -11.23
N HIS A 379 19.95 -8.32 -12.51
CA HIS A 379 20.84 -7.36 -13.13
C HIS A 379 20.72 -5.98 -12.48
N VAL A 380 19.50 -5.44 -12.36
CA VAL A 380 19.29 -4.12 -11.74
C VAL A 380 19.67 -4.13 -10.25
N ALA A 381 19.33 -5.20 -9.53
CA ALA A 381 19.59 -5.29 -8.11
C ALA A 381 21.10 -5.38 -7.78
N PHE A 382 21.90 -6.07 -8.59
CA PHE A 382 23.32 -6.35 -8.31
C PHE A 382 24.29 -5.50 -9.11
N GLU A 383 24.03 -5.25 -10.39
CA GLU A 383 24.93 -4.51 -11.27
C GLU A 383 24.66 -3.00 -11.27
N GLN A 384 23.48 -2.59 -10.82
CA GLN A 384 23.08 -1.18 -10.78
C GLN A 384 22.77 -0.66 -9.37
N ALA A 385 23.32 -1.34 -8.35
CA ALA A 385 23.21 -0.95 -6.95
C ALA A 385 23.62 0.52 -6.75
N ILE A 386 22.97 1.16 -5.79
CA ILE A 386 23.21 2.56 -5.44
C ILE A 386 23.68 2.64 -3.99
N GLU A 387 24.35 3.74 -3.66
CA GLU A 387 24.77 4.05 -2.31
C GLU A 387 24.33 5.46 -1.99
N LEU A 388 23.51 5.61 -0.95
CA LEU A 388 23.01 6.89 -0.49
C LEU A 388 23.86 7.35 0.70
N PRO A 389 24.36 8.61 0.71
CA PRO A 389 25.15 9.15 1.81
C PRO A 389 24.25 9.55 2.99
N VAL A 390 23.51 8.57 3.51
CA VAL A 390 22.56 8.73 4.61
C VAL A 390 23.01 7.80 5.73
N ALA A 391 23.53 8.39 6.80
CA ALA A 391 23.95 7.62 7.95
C ALA A 391 22.74 7.12 8.75
N TRP A 392 22.83 5.89 9.24
CA TRP A 392 21.76 5.24 9.99
C TRP A 392 22.32 4.25 11.01
N THR A 393 21.47 3.83 11.95
CA THR A 393 21.82 2.82 12.95
C THR A 393 20.86 1.66 12.81
N ASP A 394 21.39 0.44 12.72
CA ASP A 394 20.55 -0.76 12.60
C ASP A 394 20.02 -1.26 13.95
N TRP A 395 19.20 -2.32 13.91
CA TRP A 395 18.61 -2.94 15.11
C TRP A 395 19.67 -3.44 16.11
N ALA A 396 20.89 -3.70 15.63
CA ALA A 396 22.03 -4.17 16.41
C ALA A 396 22.84 -3.01 17.04
N GLY A 397 22.42 -1.76 16.83
CA GLY A 397 23.13 -0.58 17.32
C GLY A 397 24.37 -0.21 16.49
N ARG A 398 24.60 -0.86 15.35
CA ARG A 398 25.76 -0.57 14.49
C ARG A 398 25.47 0.67 13.65
N ARG A 399 26.41 1.61 13.66
CA ARG A 399 26.39 2.81 12.83
C ARG A 399 26.87 2.47 11.42
N HIS A 400 26.09 2.86 10.42
CA HIS A 400 26.43 2.79 9.00
C HIS A 400 26.46 4.22 8.46
N GLU A 401 27.49 4.57 7.69
CA GLU A 401 27.63 5.91 7.10
C GLU A 401 26.78 6.09 5.85
N THR A 402 26.41 4.98 5.20
CA THR A 402 25.66 4.96 3.94
C THR A 402 24.56 3.90 3.95
N ILE A 403 23.60 4.05 3.04
CA ILE A 403 22.58 3.03 2.74
C ILE A 403 22.89 2.46 1.36
N LYS A 404 23.19 1.16 1.31
CA LYS A 404 23.26 0.42 0.05
C LYS A 404 21.85 0.07 -0.41
N GLY A 405 21.42 0.65 -1.53
CA GLY A 405 20.12 0.39 -2.15
C GLY A 405 20.24 -0.50 -3.37
N ARG A 406 19.25 -1.36 -3.58
CA ARG A 406 19.07 -2.13 -4.82
C ARG A 406 17.84 -1.55 -5.54
N PRO A 407 18.01 -0.83 -6.67
CA PRO A 407 16.94 0.01 -7.24
C PRO A 407 15.87 -0.77 -8.03
N SER A 408 15.56 -1.99 -7.60
CA SER A 408 14.43 -2.82 -8.03
C SER A 408 13.33 -2.73 -6.96
N ARG A 409 12.16 -2.18 -7.31
CA ARG A 409 11.05 -1.95 -6.40
C ARG A 409 9.79 -2.60 -6.96
N SER A 410 9.02 -3.28 -6.12
CA SER A 410 7.65 -3.69 -6.44
C SER A 410 6.65 -2.91 -5.59
N THR A 411 5.46 -2.71 -6.15
CA THR A 411 4.28 -2.29 -5.40
C THR A 411 3.21 -3.35 -5.60
N LEU A 412 2.67 -3.84 -4.48
CA LEU A 412 1.54 -4.77 -4.40
C LEU A 412 0.25 -4.01 -4.16
#